data_AF-A0A1G8L3I1-F1
#
_entry.id   AF-A0A1G8L3I1-F1
#
_cell.length_a   1.000
_cell.length_b   1.000
_cell.length_c   1.000
_cell.angle_alpha   90.00
_cell.angle_beta   90.00
_cell.angle_gamma   90.00
#
_symmetry.space_group_name_H-M   'P 1'
#
loop_
_entity.id
_entity.type
_entity.pdbx_description
1 polymer ?
#
loop_
_entity_poly.entity_id
_entity_poly.type
_entity_poly.pdbx_seq_one_letter_code
_entity_poly.pdbx_strand_id
1 'polypeptide(L)'
;MRLRHIKLTSPLDGLAKLRDLKHLIRERDIDKAILDKFPLTSFGSLSDDLTIRGSQNLLDAFNSINDEKIDILTKLGEVTLIGFDDKNEVILLFGDDITARGCYEFTFEFFEELFDMGKYSRFCLQNDLHDLVRTNFDELSLKMKDEYRQYRIIRINEDYLLRGLTSSKYNNYDNHLALYLTLLALHKYTVQTEIEFRVESADISDSSIRVFFEQTKPIIIDEVGLVYFGVVLSNGEIRDRKFSLELRYKVVDPNDEEKSFAGILTDSVFSINHITKPDNIEHRINGMLKISQLQNSMLEYISSLKNSKTLSADVLYKLIENITTSRNNFDTITRNNIKDLYDKHLINNTLTILEVFNKVQYVITDVDEKICLERIYHELLMDIAKGI
;
A
#
# COMPACT_ATOMS: atom_id res chain seq x y z
N MET A 1 -14.55 -7.27 -13.74
CA MET A 1 -14.14 -5.95 -14.27
C MET A 1 -12.69 -5.76 -13.82
N ARG A 2 -11.75 -5.32 -14.67
CA ARG A 2 -10.35 -5.16 -14.26
C ARG A 2 -10.22 -3.92 -13.37
N LEU A 3 -9.43 -4.00 -12.30
CA LEU A 3 -9.04 -2.87 -11.46
C LEU A 3 -8.69 -1.68 -12.36
N ARG A 4 -9.25 -0.50 -12.09
CA ARG A 4 -8.65 0.74 -12.59
C ARG A 4 -7.34 0.89 -11.84
N HIS A 5 -6.28 0.57 -12.55
CA HIS A 5 -4.96 0.37 -11.98
C HIS A 5 -3.98 1.21 -12.79
N ILE A 6 -3.22 2.05 -12.10
CA ILE A 6 -2.21 2.88 -12.72
C ILE A 6 -0.87 2.59 -12.08
N LYS A 7 0.10 2.23 -12.93
CA LYS A 7 1.51 2.16 -12.57
C LYS A 7 2.21 3.38 -13.14
N LEU A 8 2.88 4.14 -12.29
CA LEU A 8 3.81 5.19 -12.68
C LEU A 8 5.24 4.73 -12.42
N THR A 9 6.13 5.01 -13.37
CA THR A 9 7.56 4.76 -13.26
C THR A 9 8.33 5.98 -13.76
N SER A 10 9.44 6.30 -13.09
CA SER A 10 10.41 7.35 -13.47
C SER A 10 10.80 7.31 -14.97
N PRO A 11 11.11 8.46 -15.61
CA PRO A 11 11.21 9.81 -15.04
C PRO A 11 9.84 10.50 -14.86
N LEU A 12 9.66 11.09 -13.68
CA LEU A 12 8.49 11.88 -13.30
C LEU A 12 8.98 13.22 -12.76
N ASP A 13 8.77 14.30 -13.52
CA ASP A 13 9.38 15.60 -13.22
C ASP A 13 8.37 16.71 -12.93
N GLY A 14 7.07 16.49 -13.21
CA GLY A 14 6.04 17.52 -13.04
C GLY A 14 5.88 17.94 -11.58
N LEU A 15 5.82 19.25 -11.33
CA LEU A 15 5.56 19.83 -10.01
C LEU A 15 4.12 20.33 -9.94
N ALA A 16 3.37 19.78 -8.99
CA ALA A 16 2.05 20.30 -8.65
C ALA A 16 2.19 21.54 -7.77
N LYS A 17 1.18 22.40 -7.75
CA LYS A 17 1.13 23.54 -6.84
C LYS A 17 0.51 23.14 -5.52
N LEU A 18 0.85 23.87 -4.46
CA LEU A 18 0.30 23.64 -3.13
C LEU A 18 -1.24 23.72 -3.13
N ARG A 19 -1.84 24.64 -3.91
CA ARG A 19 -3.30 24.73 -4.08
C ARG A 19 -3.94 23.48 -4.68
N ASP A 20 -3.20 22.72 -5.50
CA ASP A 20 -3.76 21.58 -6.23
C ASP A 20 -4.08 20.43 -5.26
N LEU A 21 -3.42 20.39 -4.09
CA LEU A 21 -3.74 19.47 -3.00
C LEU A 21 -5.15 19.67 -2.45
N LYS A 22 -5.78 20.83 -2.65
CA LYS A 22 -7.17 21.05 -2.24
C LYS A 22 -8.14 20.07 -2.92
N HIS A 23 -7.82 19.59 -4.12
CA HIS A 23 -8.64 18.61 -4.84
C HIS A 23 -8.70 17.24 -4.14
N LEU A 24 -7.75 16.96 -3.25
CA LEU A 24 -7.77 15.75 -2.44
C LEU A 24 -8.73 15.87 -1.25
N ILE A 25 -9.14 17.08 -0.83
CA ILE A 25 -10.04 17.27 0.31
C ILE A 25 -11.49 17.26 -0.17
N ARG A 26 -12.29 16.31 0.34
CA ARG A 26 -13.71 16.15 0.00
C ARG A 26 -14.63 16.79 1.03
N GLU A 27 -15.92 16.89 0.71
CA GLU A 27 -16.96 17.40 1.62
C GLU A 27 -17.37 16.36 2.68
N ARG A 28 -16.40 15.84 3.44
CA ARG A 28 -16.61 14.88 4.54
C ARG A 28 -16.07 15.48 5.84
N ASP A 29 -16.68 15.13 6.98
CA ASP A 29 -16.29 15.68 8.28
C ASP A 29 -14.81 15.43 8.61
N ILE A 30 -14.30 14.24 8.27
CA ILE A 30 -12.90 13.90 8.48
C ILE A 30 -11.96 14.76 7.62
N ASP A 31 -12.31 14.98 6.35
CA ASP A 31 -11.54 15.78 5.41
C ASP A 31 -11.48 17.25 5.88
N LYS A 32 -12.60 17.78 6.37
CA LYS A 32 -12.68 19.12 6.98
C LYS A 32 -11.80 19.22 8.23
N ALA A 33 -11.91 18.25 9.14
CA ALA A 33 -11.08 18.21 10.33
C ALA A 33 -9.58 18.12 10.02
N ILE A 34 -9.20 17.40 8.96
CA ILE A 34 -7.81 17.35 8.47
C ILE A 34 -7.40 18.71 7.89
N LEU A 35 -8.23 19.33 7.06
CA LEU A 35 -7.92 20.64 6.47
C LEU A 35 -7.78 21.73 7.55
N ASP A 36 -8.62 21.71 8.58
CA ASP A 36 -8.55 22.66 9.69
C ASP A 36 -7.25 22.51 10.50
N LYS A 37 -6.78 21.28 10.71
CA LYS A 37 -5.52 21.00 11.41
C LYS A 37 -4.28 21.23 10.55
N PHE A 38 -4.37 20.98 9.24
CA PHE A 38 -3.28 21.10 8.29
C PHE A 38 -3.69 21.99 7.11
N PRO A 39 -3.98 23.28 7.34
CA PRO A 39 -4.38 24.17 6.28
C PRO A 39 -3.19 24.45 5.37
N LEU A 40 -3.42 24.43 4.05
CA LEU A 40 -2.37 24.63 3.03
C LEU A 40 -1.53 25.90 3.27
N THR A 41 -2.16 26.97 3.76
CA THR A 41 -1.49 28.25 4.06
C THR A 41 -0.43 28.15 5.16
N SER A 42 -0.46 27.12 5.99
CA SER A 42 0.59 26.86 7.01
C SER A 42 1.86 26.25 6.41
N PHE A 43 1.84 25.88 5.12
CA PHE A 43 2.95 25.21 4.44
C PHE A 43 3.58 26.06 3.33
N GLY A 44 2.99 27.20 2.97
CA GLY A 44 3.49 28.10 1.93
C GLY A 44 2.39 28.95 1.31
N SER A 45 2.73 29.69 0.25
CA SER A 45 1.72 30.33 -0.60
C SER A 45 1.05 29.29 -1.48
N LEU A 46 -0.25 29.46 -1.73
CA LEU A 46 -1.04 28.56 -2.58
C LEU A 46 -0.52 28.48 -4.02
N SER A 47 0.23 29.48 -4.46
CA SER A 47 0.87 29.52 -5.78
C SER A 47 2.18 28.74 -5.86
N ASP A 48 2.76 28.36 -4.72
CA ASP A 48 4.08 27.74 -4.65
C ASP A 48 4.03 26.33 -5.22
N ASP A 49 5.11 25.95 -5.88
CA ASP A 49 5.30 24.59 -6.34
C ASP A 49 5.59 23.68 -5.13
N LEU A 50 5.01 22.48 -5.13
CA LEU A 50 5.42 21.42 -4.23
C LEU A 50 6.88 21.07 -4.51
N THR A 51 7.63 20.78 -3.45
CA THR A 51 9.07 20.49 -3.53
C THR A 51 9.39 19.05 -3.91
N ILE A 52 8.38 18.28 -4.33
CA ILE A 52 8.51 16.86 -4.70
C ILE A 52 8.37 16.73 -6.21
N ARG A 53 9.45 16.35 -6.91
CA ARG A 53 9.44 16.09 -8.35
C ARG A 53 8.52 14.93 -8.70
N GLY A 54 7.72 15.06 -9.76
CA GLY A 54 6.72 14.07 -10.16
C GLY A 54 5.41 14.15 -9.37
N SER A 55 5.23 15.13 -8.48
CA SER A 55 3.98 15.35 -7.73
C SER A 55 2.79 15.63 -8.65
N GLN A 56 2.97 16.37 -9.75
CA GLN A 56 1.88 16.59 -10.72
C GLN A 56 1.44 15.28 -11.37
N ASN A 57 2.40 14.47 -11.83
CA ASN A 57 2.11 13.17 -12.45
C ASN A 57 1.33 12.26 -11.49
N LEU A 58 1.71 12.27 -10.20
CA LEU A 58 1.05 11.49 -9.16
C LEU A 58 -0.38 11.96 -8.91
N LEU A 59 -0.62 13.28 -8.83
CA LEU A 59 -1.96 13.83 -8.67
C LEU A 59 -2.85 13.52 -9.89
N ASP A 60 -2.32 13.67 -11.11
CA ASP A 60 -3.06 13.40 -12.34
C ASP A 60 -3.46 11.92 -12.42
N ALA A 61 -2.52 11.02 -12.12
CA ALA A 61 -2.79 9.59 -12.05
C ALA A 61 -3.87 9.27 -11.01
N PHE A 62 -3.74 9.80 -9.79
CA PHE A 62 -4.73 9.59 -8.74
C PHE A 62 -6.13 10.09 -9.16
N ASN A 63 -6.21 11.31 -9.70
CA ASN A 63 -7.46 11.92 -10.12
C ASN A 63 -8.17 11.13 -11.23
N SER A 64 -7.43 10.44 -12.09
CA SER A 64 -8.02 9.66 -13.19
C SER A 64 -8.73 8.35 -12.74
N ILE A 65 -8.52 7.93 -11.49
CA ILE A 65 -9.11 6.70 -10.92
C ILE A 65 -9.88 6.97 -9.61
N ASN A 66 -10.02 8.23 -9.23
CA ASN A 66 -10.67 8.66 -8.01
C ASN A 66 -12.21 8.64 -8.17
N ASP A 67 -12.78 7.44 -8.25
CA ASP A 67 -14.21 7.23 -8.40
C ASP A 67 -15.01 7.65 -7.16
N GLU A 68 -16.27 8.02 -7.36
CA GLU A 68 -17.18 8.41 -6.29
C GLU A 68 -17.54 7.17 -5.45
N LYS A 69 -17.31 7.28 -4.13
CA LYS A 69 -17.63 6.21 -3.18
C LYS A 69 -18.81 6.63 -2.31
N ILE A 70 -19.79 5.75 -2.19
CA ILE A 70 -21.02 5.93 -1.41
C ILE A 70 -21.06 4.84 -0.34
N ASP A 71 -21.24 5.22 0.91
CA ASP A 71 -21.42 4.29 2.02
C ASP A 71 -22.91 4.22 2.39
N ILE A 72 -23.55 3.07 2.21
CA ILE A 72 -24.95 2.83 2.61
C ILE A 72 -24.96 2.08 3.93
N LEU A 73 -25.40 2.72 5.01
CA LEU A 73 -25.68 2.08 6.29
C LEU A 73 -27.14 1.63 6.31
N THR A 74 -27.38 0.33 6.28
CA THR A 74 -28.73 -0.25 6.30
C THR A 74 -28.77 -1.55 7.08
N LYS A 75 -29.98 -2.02 7.38
CA LYS A 75 -30.22 -3.32 8.00
C LYS A 75 -30.16 -4.42 6.95
N LEU A 76 -29.69 -5.61 7.34
CA LEU A 76 -29.65 -6.77 6.44
C LEU A 76 -31.05 -7.11 5.88
N GLY A 77 -32.11 -6.95 6.68
CA GLY A 77 -33.49 -7.18 6.23
C GLY A 77 -34.01 -6.19 5.18
N GLU A 78 -33.30 -5.09 4.91
CA GLU A 78 -33.63 -4.09 3.89
C GLU A 78 -32.81 -4.27 2.60
N VAL A 79 -31.97 -5.32 2.55
CA VAL A 79 -31.13 -5.67 1.40
C VAL A 79 -31.70 -6.92 0.73
N THR A 80 -31.99 -6.82 -0.57
CA THR A 80 -32.53 -7.96 -1.34
C THR A 80 -31.47 -8.54 -2.27
N LEU A 81 -31.25 -9.86 -2.21
CA LEU A 81 -30.42 -10.56 -3.18
C LEU A 81 -31.21 -10.77 -4.49
N ILE A 82 -30.89 -9.99 -5.52
CA ILE A 82 -31.52 -10.11 -6.83
C ILE A 82 -30.99 -11.33 -7.58
N GLY A 83 -29.71 -11.66 -7.43
CA GLY A 83 -29.09 -12.80 -8.10
C GLY A 83 -27.58 -12.72 -8.15
N PHE A 84 -27.00 -13.33 -9.18
CA PHE A 84 -25.57 -13.37 -9.44
C PHE A 84 -25.31 -12.99 -10.90
N ASP A 85 -24.20 -12.32 -11.17
CA ASP A 85 -23.78 -11.97 -12.54
C ASP A 85 -23.07 -13.13 -13.26
N ASP A 86 -22.55 -12.88 -14.47
CA ASP A 86 -21.82 -13.85 -15.29
C ASP A 86 -20.50 -14.34 -14.65
N LYS A 87 -20.05 -13.69 -13.59
CA LYS A 87 -18.82 -14.00 -12.84
C LYS A 87 -19.13 -14.52 -11.45
N ASN A 88 -20.39 -14.89 -11.20
CA ASN A 88 -20.89 -15.30 -9.90
C ASN A 88 -20.76 -14.23 -8.82
N GLU A 89 -20.71 -12.95 -9.18
CA GLU A 89 -20.75 -11.86 -8.21
C GLU A 89 -22.19 -11.55 -7.80
N VAL A 90 -22.43 -11.31 -6.51
CA VAL A 90 -23.76 -10.99 -5.98
C VAL A 90 -24.32 -9.71 -6.58
N ILE A 91 -25.62 -9.68 -6.81
CA ILE A 91 -26.37 -8.48 -7.19
C ILE A 91 -27.35 -8.18 -6.07
N LEU A 92 -27.16 -7.06 -5.38
CA LEU A 92 -27.99 -6.63 -4.26
C LEU A 92 -28.81 -5.39 -4.63
N LEU A 93 -30.03 -5.33 -4.13
CA LEU A 93 -30.90 -4.16 -4.15
C LEU A 93 -30.96 -3.56 -2.75
N PHE A 94 -30.71 -2.26 -2.67
CA PHE A 94 -30.84 -1.46 -1.45
C PHE A 94 -32.09 -0.59 -1.55
N GLY A 95 -33.10 -0.87 -0.72
CA GLY A 95 -34.41 -0.22 -0.86
C GLY A 95 -35.05 -0.52 -2.22
N ASP A 96 -35.55 0.53 -2.91
CA ASP A 96 -36.14 0.42 -4.26
C ASP A 96 -35.27 1.09 -5.36
N ASP A 97 -34.13 1.69 -5.01
CA ASP A 97 -33.47 2.68 -5.88
C ASP A 97 -32.08 2.26 -6.38
N ILE A 98 -31.33 1.47 -5.59
CA ILE A 98 -29.91 1.19 -5.90
C ILE A 98 -29.70 -0.32 -6.07
N THR A 99 -29.50 -0.73 -7.33
CA THR A 99 -29.01 -2.08 -7.67
C THR A 99 -27.50 -2.03 -7.85
N ALA A 100 -26.77 -2.81 -7.06
CA ALA A 100 -25.32 -2.84 -7.12
C ALA A 100 -24.78 -4.27 -7.24
N ARG A 101 -23.70 -4.45 -8.02
CA ARG A 101 -23.07 -5.75 -8.27
C ARG A 101 -21.73 -5.89 -7.55
N GLY A 102 -21.43 -7.06 -7.02
CA GLY A 102 -20.17 -7.39 -6.38
C GLY A 102 -18.97 -7.15 -7.29
N CYS A 103 -17.87 -6.68 -6.70
CA CYS A 103 -16.57 -6.63 -7.36
C CYS A 103 -15.44 -7.02 -6.39
N TYR A 104 -14.32 -7.47 -6.94
CA TYR A 104 -13.08 -7.76 -6.18
C TYR A 104 -13.25 -8.75 -5.03
N GLU A 105 -13.83 -9.92 -5.30
CA GLU A 105 -14.11 -10.97 -4.30
C GLU A 105 -15.16 -10.56 -3.24
N PHE A 106 -15.87 -9.45 -3.45
CA PHE A 106 -16.91 -8.98 -2.55
C PHE A 106 -17.89 -10.09 -2.20
N THR A 107 -18.28 -10.94 -3.16
CA THR A 107 -19.18 -12.07 -2.89
C THR A 107 -18.66 -13.00 -1.81
N PHE A 108 -17.37 -13.37 -1.86
CA PHE A 108 -16.76 -14.22 -0.84
C PHE A 108 -16.74 -13.51 0.52
N GLU A 109 -16.25 -12.26 0.55
CA GLU A 109 -16.16 -11.46 1.77
C GLU A 109 -17.54 -11.22 2.39
N PHE A 110 -18.54 -10.95 1.57
CA PHE A 110 -19.93 -10.74 1.97
C PHE A 110 -20.51 -11.96 2.70
N PHE A 111 -20.36 -13.16 2.13
CA PHE A 111 -20.85 -14.38 2.78
C PHE A 111 -19.99 -14.79 3.98
N GLU A 112 -18.68 -14.52 3.96
CA GLU A 112 -17.80 -14.80 5.10
C GLU A 112 -18.14 -13.88 6.28
N GLU A 113 -18.21 -12.56 6.09
CA GLU A 113 -18.42 -11.61 7.19
C GLU A 113 -19.85 -11.61 7.76
N LEU A 114 -20.84 -12.01 6.97
CA LEU A 114 -22.23 -12.09 7.45
C LEU A 114 -22.55 -13.42 8.12
N PHE A 115 -22.03 -14.53 7.58
CA PHE A 115 -22.52 -15.86 7.94
C PHE A 115 -21.43 -16.92 8.13
N ASP A 116 -20.13 -16.55 8.04
CA ASP A 116 -19.01 -17.50 8.00
C ASP A 116 -19.12 -18.52 6.85
N MET A 117 -19.71 -18.11 5.72
CA MET A 117 -20.06 -18.96 4.58
C MET A 117 -19.28 -18.63 3.29
N GLY A 118 -18.16 -17.93 3.35
CA GLY A 118 -17.39 -17.55 2.17
C GLY A 118 -16.92 -18.78 1.37
N LYS A 119 -16.38 -19.80 2.05
CA LYS A 119 -15.94 -21.04 1.38
C LYS A 119 -17.10 -21.85 0.80
N TYR A 120 -18.20 -21.90 1.53
CA TYR A 120 -19.42 -22.61 1.11
C TYR A 120 -20.02 -21.95 -0.14
N SER A 121 -20.23 -20.64 -0.10
CA SER A 121 -20.78 -19.88 -1.24
C SER A 121 -19.89 -20.01 -2.47
N ARG A 122 -18.57 -19.88 -2.32
CA ARG A 122 -17.62 -20.10 -3.42
C ARG A 122 -17.75 -21.49 -4.03
N PHE A 123 -17.83 -22.54 -3.20
CA PHE A 123 -18.02 -23.91 -3.68
C PHE A 123 -19.33 -24.05 -4.46
N CYS A 124 -20.45 -23.57 -3.92
CA CYS A 124 -21.75 -23.66 -4.59
C CYS A 124 -21.77 -22.92 -5.92
N LEU A 125 -21.25 -21.69 -5.96
CA LEU A 125 -21.22 -20.86 -7.16
C LEU A 125 -20.32 -21.45 -8.26
N GLN A 126 -19.19 -22.05 -7.89
CA GLN A 126 -18.29 -22.73 -8.84
C GLN A 126 -18.88 -24.02 -9.43
N ASN A 127 -19.94 -24.56 -8.82
CA ASN A 127 -20.61 -25.80 -9.26
C ASN A 127 -22.06 -25.53 -9.73
N ASP A 128 -22.38 -24.28 -10.07
CA ASP A 128 -23.71 -23.87 -10.56
C ASP A 128 -24.87 -24.17 -9.60
N LEU A 129 -24.61 -24.17 -8.29
CA LEU A 129 -25.59 -24.40 -7.21
C LEU A 129 -26.08 -23.07 -6.61
N HIS A 130 -26.49 -22.13 -7.45
CA HIS A 130 -26.91 -20.78 -7.03
C HIS A 130 -28.16 -20.78 -6.15
N ASP A 131 -29.05 -21.76 -6.32
CA ASP A 131 -30.27 -21.95 -5.55
C ASP A 131 -29.99 -22.21 -4.07
N LEU A 132 -28.97 -23.01 -3.77
CA LEU A 132 -28.55 -23.29 -2.38
C LEU A 132 -28.01 -22.04 -1.68
N VAL A 133 -27.23 -21.23 -2.40
CA VAL A 133 -26.70 -19.97 -1.85
C VAL A 133 -27.85 -19.00 -1.57
N ARG A 134 -28.78 -18.84 -2.51
CA ARG A 134 -29.96 -17.98 -2.34
C ARG A 134 -30.83 -18.44 -1.18
N THR A 135 -31.17 -19.73 -1.11
CA THR A 135 -32.05 -20.26 -0.05
C THR A 135 -31.46 -20.00 1.33
N ASN A 136 -30.16 -20.23 1.50
CA ASN A 136 -29.50 -19.95 2.76
C ASN A 136 -29.41 -18.45 3.07
N PHE A 137 -29.15 -17.62 2.06
CA PHE A 137 -29.16 -16.17 2.24
C PHE A 137 -30.52 -15.67 2.73
N ASP A 138 -31.61 -16.08 2.09
CA ASP A 138 -32.96 -15.64 2.43
C ASP A 138 -33.32 -16.05 3.88
N GLU A 139 -33.05 -17.30 4.25
CA GLU A 139 -33.30 -17.83 5.60
C GLU A 139 -32.48 -17.12 6.68
N LEU A 140 -31.19 -16.89 6.44
CA LEU A 140 -30.30 -16.24 7.40
C LEU A 140 -30.60 -14.75 7.53
N SER A 141 -30.87 -14.07 6.41
CA SER A 141 -31.21 -12.65 6.38
C SER A 141 -32.49 -12.36 7.14
N LEU A 142 -33.48 -13.27 7.11
CA LEU A 142 -34.68 -13.16 7.94
C LEU A 142 -34.39 -13.28 9.44
N LYS A 143 -33.50 -14.22 9.82
CA LYS A 143 -33.10 -14.45 11.22
C LYS A 143 -32.23 -13.33 11.77
N MET A 144 -31.47 -12.67 10.91
CA MET A 144 -30.51 -11.62 11.24
C MET A 144 -30.93 -10.24 10.72
N LYS A 145 -32.23 -10.06 10.45
CA LYS A 145 -32.78 -8.88 9.75
C LYS A 145 -32.46 -7.52 10.37
N ASP A 146 -32.24 -7.47 11.68
CA ASP A 146 -31.99 -6.23 12.43
C ASP A 146 -30.51 -5.86 12.52
N GLU A 147 -29.64 -6.68 11.92
CA GLU A 147 -28.21 -6.43 11.90
C GLU A 147 -27.86 -5.30 10.92
N TYR A 148 -27.17 -4.27 11.43
CA TYR A 148 -26.70 -3.16 10.62
C TYR A 148 -25.36 -3.49 9.97
N ARG A 149 -25.25 -3.12 8.70
CA ARG A 149 -24.03 -3.19 7.91
C ARG A 149 -23.86 -1.94 7.08
N GLN A 150 -22.61 -1.54 6.89
CA GLN A 150 -22.26 -0.45 5.98
C GLN A 150 -21.70 -1.06 4.71
N TYR A 151 -22.36 -0.79 3.59
CA TYR A 151 -22.00 -1.27 2.27
C TYR A 151 -21.28 -0.16 1.52
N ARG A 152 -20.03 -0.41 1.12
CA ARG A 152 -19.27 0.52 0.29
C ARG A 152 -19.56 0.24 -1.17
N ILE A 153 -20.07 1.26 -1.85
CA ILE A 153 -20.40 1.24 -3.26
C ILE A 153 -19.48 2.20 -4.01
N ILE A 154 -18.90 1.75 -5.11
CA ILE A 154 -18.18 2.58 -6.06
C ILE A 154 -19.14 2.88 -7.22
N ARG A 155 -19.36 4.16 -7.49
CA ARG A 155 -20.11 4.61 -8.66
C ARG A 155 -19.16 4.84 -9.81
N ILE A 156 -19.34 4.08 -10.89
CA ILE A 156 -18.58 4.24 -12.13
C ILE A 156 -19.57 4.56 -13.24
N ASN A 157 -19.62 5.83 -13.66
CA ASN A 157 -20.65 6.34 -14.56
C ASN A 157 -22.06 6.10 -13.96
N GLU A 158 -22.89 5.28 -14.61
CA GLU A 158 -24.23 4.90 -14.15
C GLU A 158 -24.26 3.53 -13.44
N ASP A 159 -23.12 2.84 -13.32
CA ASP A 159 -23.04 1.54 -12.63
C ASP A 159 -22.70 1.72 -11.14
N TYR A 160 -23.34 0.91 -10.30
CA TYR A 160 -23.02 0.78 -8.88
C TYR A 160 -22.32 -0.56 -8.60
N LEU A 161 -21.12 -0.51 -8.02
CA LEU A 161 -20.32 -1.68 -7.70
C LEU A 161 -20.13 -1.84 -6.19
N LEU A 162 -20.49 -2.99 -5.64
CA LEU A 162 -20.27 -3.34 -4.25
C LEU A 162 -18.83 -3.75 -4.04
N ARG A 163 -18.11 -2.92 -3.29
CA ARG A 163 -16.67 -3.06 -3.10
C ARG A 163 -16.31 -3.81 -1.82
N GLY A 164 -17.05 -3.58 -0.75
CA GLY A 164 -16.70 -4.09 0.57
C GLY A 164 -17.77 -3.81 1.61
N LEU A 165 -17.70 -4.57 2.71
CA LEU A 165 -18.41 -4.26 3.94
C LEU A 165 -17.47 -3.43 4.83
N THR A 166 -17.97 -2.31 5.35
CA THR A 166 -17.21 -1.40 6.21
C THR A 166 -17.88 -1.23 7.57
N SER A 167 -17.20 -0.58 8.50
CA SER A 167 -17.74 -0.31 9.83
C SER A 167 -18.10 1.16 10.00
N SER A 168 -19.22 1.44 10.66
CA SER A 168 -19.67 2.81 10.99
C SER A 168 -18.73 3.57 11.94
N LYS A 169 -17.74 2.90 12.54
CA LYS A 169 -16.72 3.50 13.42
C LYS A 169 -15.46 3.95 12.68
N TYR A 170 -15.39 3.74 11.36
CA TYR A 170 -14.21 3.99 10.55
C TYR A 170 -14.13 5.45 10.12
N ASN A 171 -13.03 6.13 10.39
CA ASN A 171 -12.84 7.53 9.98
C ASN A 171 -12.42 7.68 8.50
N ASN A 172 -12.57 6.64 7.66
CA ASN A 172 -12.40 6.70 6.20
C ASN A 172 -11.17 7.52 5.71
N TYR A 173 -9.98 7.28 6.29
CA TYR A 173 -8.70 7.79 5.77
C TYR A 173 -8.30 7.10 4.46
N ASP A 174 -9.08 7.38 3.43
CA ASP A 174 -8.93 6.84 2.09
C ASP A 174 -7.64 7.36 1.41
N ASN A 175 -7.32 6.83 0.25
CA ASN A 175 -6.08 7.08 -0.48
C ASN A 175 -5.82 8.58 -0.72
N HIS A 176 -6.86 9.40 -0.89
CA HIS A 176 -6.69 10.85 -1.07
C HIS A 176 -6.16 11.55 0.18
N LEU A 177 -6.61 11.17 1.39
CA LEU A 177 -6.09 11.75 2.64
C LEU A 177 -4.68 11.26 2.91
N ALA A 178 -4.39 9.98 2.63
CA ALA A 178 -3.04 9.44 2.74
C ALA A 178 -2.05 10.20 1.83
N LEU A 179 -2.47 10.48 0.59
CA LEU A 179 -1.69 11.25 -0.37
C LEU A 179 -1.54 12.72 0.06
N TYR A 180 -2.63 13.38 0.47
CA TYR A 180 -2.63 14.76 0.95
C TYR A 180 -1.64 14.96 2.11
N LEU A 181 -1.77 14.12 3.14
CA LEU A 181 -0.94 14.20 4.33
C LEU A 181 0.52 13.92 4.00
N THR A 182 0.80 12.94 3.12
CA THR A 182 2.17 12.59 2.71
C THR A 182 2.86 13.68 1.89
N LEU A 183 2.16 14.30 0.95
CA LEU A 183 2.72 15.36 0.11
C LEU A 183 3.00 16.63 0.94
N LEU A 184 2.08 17.04 1.81
CA LEU A 184 2.33 18.13 2.75
C LEU A 184 3.50 17.83 3.69
N ALA A 185 3.55 16.57 4.13
CA ALA A 185 4.59 16.09 5.01
C ALA A 185 5.98 16.27 4.38
N LEU A 186 6.18 15.66 3.22
CA LEU A 186 7.44 15.74 2.49
C LEU A 186 7.78 17.17 2.08
N HIS A 187 6.78 17.97 1.71
CA HIS A 187 7.00 19.37 1.35
C HIS A 187 7.58 20.17 2.53
N LYS A 188 6.95 20.07 3.69
CA LYS A 188 7.45 20.70 4.93
C LYS A 188 8.87 20.24 5.26
N TYR A 189 9.13 18.94 5.16
CA TYR A 189 10.44 18.37 5.45
C TYR A 189 11.52 18.91 4.51
N THR A 190 11.26 18.97 3.20
CA THR A 190 12.20 19.55 2.23
C THR A 190 12.45 21.03 2.48
N VAL A 191 11.41 21.82 2.77
CA VAL A 191 11.58 23.25 3.10
C VAL A 191 12.45 23.46 4.35
N GLN A 192 12.38 22.56 5.33
CA GLN A 192 13.15 22.67 6.58
C GLN A 192 14.58 22.13 6.48
N THR A 193 14.85 21.18 5.59
CA THR A 193 16.12 20.43 5.54
C THR A 193 16.90 20.59 4.25
N GLU A 194 16.31 21.21 3.22
CA GLU A 194 16.84 21.31 1.85
C GLU A 194 17.06 19.95 1.16
N ILE A 195 16.52 18.87 1.72
CA ILE A 195 16.54 17.53 1.14
C ILE A 195 15.37 17.39 0.18
N GLU A 196 15.68 17.36 -1.12
CA GLU A 196 14.70 17.20 -2.19
C GLU A 196 14.30 15.72 -2.40
N PHE A 197 13.01 15.51 -2.70
CA PHE A 197 12.46 14.20 -3.06
C PHE A 197 11.89 14.20 -4.47
N ARG A 198 11.79 13.00 -5.05
CA ARG A 198 11.06 12.70 -6.27
C ARG A 198 10.15 11.50 -6.07
N VAL A 199 9.09 11.41 -6.86
CA VAL A 199 8.32 10.17 -7.02
C VAL A 199 9.15 9.22 -7.89
N GLU A 200 9.61 8.11 -7.31
CA GLU A 200 10.33 7.06 -8.05
C GLU A 200 9.34 6.19 -8.85
N SER A 201 8.27 5.77 -8.18
CA SER A 201 7.19 4.98 -8.77
C SER A 201 5.92 5.06 -7.93
N ALA A 202 4.79 4.72 -8.54
CA ALA A 202 3.52 4.58 -7.85
C ALA A 202 2.70 3.44 -8.43
N ASP A 203 1.98 2.74 -7.57
CA ASP A 203 0.99 1.73 -7.92
C ASP A 203 -0.32 2.13 -7.22
N ILE A 204 -1.32 2.50 -8.02
CA ILE A 204 -2.53 3.16 -7.54
C ILE A 204 -3.76 2.45 -8.08
N SER A 205 -4.69 2.16 -7.18
CA SER A 205 -6.04 1.68 -7.47
C SER A 205 -7.09 2.46 -6.70
N ASP A 206 -8.35 2.13 -6.95
CA ASP A 206 -9.50 2.62 -6.19
C ASP A 206 -9.42 2.28 -4.69
N SER A 207 -8.75 1.18 -4.31
CA SER A 207 -8.72 0.68 -2.93
C SER A 207 -7.34 0.56 -2.29
N SER A 208 -6.28 0.82 -3.04
CA SER A 208 -4.91 0.82 -2.52
C SER A 208 -4.05 1.86 -3.20
N ILE A 209 -3.07 2.34 -2.47
CA ILE A 209 -2.01 3.19 -3.00
C ILE A 209 -0.68 2.76 -2.40
N ARG A 210 0.31 2.59 -3.28
CA ARG A 210 1.72 2.43 -2.95
C ARG A 210 2.48 3.52 -3.70
N VAL A 211 3.18 4.40 -3.00
CA VAL A 211 4.03 5.42 -3.65
C VAL A 211 5.43 5.37 -3.05
N PHE A 212 6.42 5.22 -3.91
CA PHE A 212 7.82 5.23 -3.56
C PHE A 212 8.38 6.62 -3.84
N PHE A 213 8.76 7.32 -2.78
CA PHE A 213 9.48 8.58 -2.85
C PHE A 213 10.96 8.33 -2.58
N GLU A 214 11.83 9.02 -3.29
CA GLU A 214 13.28 8.89 -3.15
C GLU A 214 13.94 10.26 -3.13
N GLN A 215 15.01 10.42 -2.35
CA GLN A 215 15.86 11.60 -2.34
C GLN A 215 16.56 11.77 -3.68
N THR A 216 16.72 13.00 -4.14
CA THR A 216 17.38 13.26 -5.44
C THR A 216 18.89 13.11 -5.38
N LYS A 217 19.50 13.24 -4.19
CA LYS A 217 20.95 13.16 -3.98
C LYS A 217 21.29 11.95 -3.10
N PRO A 218 22.29 11.13 -3.47
CA PRO A 218 22.74 10.04 -2.63
C PRO A 218 23.66 10.53 -1.51
N ILE A 219 23.76 9.72 -0.46
CA ILE A 219 24.84 9.74 0.51
C ILE A 219 25.89 8.72 0.06
N ILE A 220 27.14 9.16 -0.07
CA ILE A 220 28.24 8.29 -0.48
C ILE A 220 28.80 7.60 0.76
N ILE A 221 28.87 6.27 0.73
CA ILE A 221 29.53 5.46 1.76
C ILE A 221 30.69 4.72 1.11
N ASP A 222 31.92 5.08 1.50
CA ASP A 222 33.14 4.45 0.97
C ASP A 222 33.08 2.91 1.09
N GLU A 223 33.46 2.20 0.03
CA GLU A 223 33.47 0.74 -0.07
C GLU A 223 32.08 0.05 -0.01
N VAL A 224 30.99 0.80 0.13
CA VAL A 224 29.62 0.27 0.04
C VAL A 224 28.92 0.74 -1.23
N GLY A 225 28.93 2.05 -1.48
CA GLY A 225 28.33 2.65 -2.66
C GLY A 225 27.47 3.88 -2.38
N LEU A 226 26.51 4.11 -3.28
CA LEU A 226 25.60 5.25 -3.22
C LEU A 226 24.32 4.85 -2.48
N VAL A 227 23.99 5.56 -1.42
CA VAL A 227 22.78 5.30 -0.63
C VAL A 227 21.76 6.40 -0.85
N TYR A 228 20.64 6.05 -1.45
CA TYR A 228 19.48 6.93 -1.60
C TYR A 228 18.49 6.61 -0.50
N PHE A 229 18.10 7.61 0.30
CA PHE A 229 16.97 7.44 1.21
C PHE A 229 15.66 7.83 0.55
N GLY A 230 14.57 7.34 1.09
CA GLY A 230 13.24 7.54 0.56
C GLY A 230 12.18 7.21 1.59
N VAL A 231 10.92 7.32 1.19
CA VAL A 231 9.79 6.85 2.00
C VAL A 231 8.79 6.12 1.12
N VAL A 232 8.12 5.13 1.69
CA VAL A 232 7.03 4.41 1.03
C VAL A 232 5.72 4.76 1.70
N LEU A 233 4.83 5.39 0.93
CA LEU A 233 3.43 5.54 1.28
C LEU A 233 2.72 4.25 0.94
N SER A 234 2.09 3.63 1.94
CA SER A 234 1.21 2.47 1.77
C SER A 234 -0.12 2.76 2.44
N ASN A 235 -1.22 2.64 1.69
CA ASN A 235 -2.56 2.61 2.23
C ASN A 235 -3.39 1.57 1.49
N GLY A 236 -4.22 0.84 2.24
CA GLY A 236 -5.13 -0.16 1.73
C GLY A 236 -6.46 -0.05 2.46
N GLU A 237 -7.52 0.31 1.73
CA GLU A 237 -8.82 0.65 2.28
C GLU A 237 -9.47 -0.52 3.06
N ILE A 238 -9.24 -1.75 2.60
CA ILE A 238 -9.94 -2.96 3.09
C ILE A 238 -8.99 -3.92 3.81
N ARG A 239 -7.85 -4.28 3.19
CA ARG A 239 -6.92 -5.28 3.73
C ARG A 239 -6.01 -4.74 4.82
N ASP A 240 -5.42 -3.55 4.62
CA ASP A 240 -4.36 -3.05 5.51
C ASP A 240 -4.89 -2.21 6.68
N ARG A 241 -6.11 -1.66 6.57
CA ARG A 241 -6.80 -0.83 7.60
C ARG A 241 -5.92 0.24 8.26
N LYS A 242 -4.85 0.64 7.58
CA LYS A 242 -3.77 1.48 8.09
C LYS A 242 -3.12 2.17 6.91
N PHE A 243 -3.05 3.49 7.01
CA PHE A 243 -2.14 4.31 6.25
C PHE A 243 -0.79 4.31 6.97
N SER A 244 0.29 3.99 6.26
CA SER A 244 1.66 4.09 6.78
C SER A 244 2.58 4.83 5.84
N LEU A 245 3.53 5.55 6.44
CA LEU A 245 4.71 6.05 5.77
C LEU A 245 5.93 5.37 6.40
N GLU A 246 6.69 4.62 5.62
CA GLU A 246 7.82 3.82 6.08
C GLU A 246 9.13 4.36 5.48
N LEU A 247 10.22 4.35 6.25
CA LEU A 247 11.52 4.77 5.73
C LEU A 247 12.06 3.69 4.81
N ARG A 248 12.53 4.09 3.63
CA ARG A 248 13.18 3.21 2.65
C ARG A 248 14.58 3.71 2.34
N TYR A 249 15.46 2.81 1.95
CA TYR A 249 16.76 3.13 1.40
C TYR A 249 17.06 2.23 0.20
N LYS A 250 17.88 2.72 -0.73
CA LYS A 250 18.39 1.99 -1.88
C LYS A 250 19.90 2.12 -1.91
N VAL A 251 20.60 0.99 -1.94
CA VAL A 251 22.06 0.92 -2.08
C VAL A 251 22.37 0.57 -3.52
N VAL A 252 23.22 1.37 -4.17
CA VAL A 252 23.60 1.22 -5.58
C VAL A 252 25.11 1.08 -5.69
N ASP A 253 25.58 0.11 -6.48
CA ASP A 253 27.00 -0.03 -6.80
C ASP A 253 27.49 1.24 -7.54
N PRO A 254 28.57 1.88 -7.10
CA PRO A 254 29.08 3.09 -7.75
C PRO A 254 29.62 2.82 -9.17
N ASN A 255 29.90 1.56 -9.53
CA ASN A 255 30.43 1.17 -10.83
C ASN A 255 29.36 0.57 -11.76
N ASP A 256 28.20 0.18 -11.22
CA ASP A 256 27.15 -0.50 -11.97
C ASP A 256 25.77 -0.16 -11.37
N GLU A 257 25.09 0.82 -11.96
CA GLU A 257 23.79 1.30 -11.46
C GLU A 257 22.69 0.22 -11.49
N GLU A 258 22.84 -0.84 -12.29
CA GLU A 258 21.90 -1.97 -12.33
C GLU A 258 22.06 -2.92 -11.15
N LYS A 259 23.18 -2.85 -10.42
CA LYS A 259 23.40 -3.57 -9.17
C LYS A 259 22.94 -2.74 -7.99
N SER A 260 21.71 -3.00 -7.57
CA SER A 260 21.14 -2.34 -6.40
C SER A 260 20.25 -3.26 -5.60
N PHE A 261 20.05 -2.90 -4.34
CA PHE A 261 18.94 -3.43 -3.56
C PHE A 261 18.31 -2.31 -2.75
N ALA A 262 17.06 -2.52 -2.34
CA ALA A 262 16.38 -1.61 -1.44
C ALA A 262 15.92 -2.31 -0.17
N GLY A 263 15.87 -1.56 0.93
CA GLY A 263 15.33 -2.04 2.19
C GLY A 263 14.31 -1.08 2.76
N ILE A 264 13.29 -1.63 3.44
CA ILE A 264 12.27 -0.85 4.15
C ILE A 264 12.41 -1.13 5.64
N LEU A 265 12.50 -0.05 6.41
CA LEU A 265 12.50 -0.12 7.86
C LEU A 265 11.13 -0.60 8.35
N THR A 266 11.10 -1.64 9.20
CA THR A 266 9.86 -2.22 9.73
C THR A 266 9.09 -1.23 10.63
N ASP A 267 9.80 -0.27 11.23
CA ASP A 267 9.21 0.83 11.99
C ASP A 267 8.76 1.96 11.05
N SER A 268 7.46 2.22 11.03
CA SER A 268 6.89 3.31 10.24
C SER A 268 7.29 4.68 10.80
N VAL A 269 7.70 5.61 9.93
CA VAL A 269 7.87 7.05 10.26
C VAL A 269 6.61 7.57 10.94
N PHE A 270 5.46 7.21 10.37
CA PHE A 270 4.20 7.24 11.08
C PHE A 270 3.20 6.25 10.49
N SER A 271 2.17 5.98 11.28
CA SER A 271 1.08 5.07 10.96
C SER A 271 -0.21 5.71 11.43
N ILE A 272 -1.27 5.70 10.63
CA ILE A 272 -2.60 6.13 11.04
C ILE A 272 -3.54 4.95 10.79
N ASN A 273 -3.97 4.33 11.88
CA ASN A 273 -5.04 3.34 11.81
C ASN A 273 -6.35 4.08 11.52
N HIS A 274 -7.23 3.52 10.71
CA HIS A 274 -8.43 4.25 10.29
C HIS A 274 -9.47 4.48 11.40
N ILE A 275 -9.26 3.91 12.58
CA ILE A 275 -10.06 4.17 13.79
C ILE A 275 -9.50 5.39 14.56
N THR A 276 -8.34 5.93 14.17
CA THR A 276 -7.66 7.03 14.88
C THR A 276 -8.46 8.33 14.74
N LYS A 277 -8.71 9.02 15.86
CA LYS A 277 -9.33 10.35 15.84
C LYS A 277 -8.37 11.41 15.26
N PRO A 278 -8.89 12.46 14.58
CA PRO A 278 -8.08 13.53 13.99
C PRO A 278 -7.10 14.18 14.98
N ASP A 279 -7.48 14.30 16.25
CA ASP A 279 -6.66 14.93 17.29
C ASP A 279 -5.31 14.22 17.51
N ASN A 280 -5.23 12.94 17.19
CA ASN A 280 -4.00 12.16 17.34
C ASN A 280 -3.11 12.16 16.08
N ILE A 281 -3.53 12.83 15.00
CA ILE A 281 -2.78 12.86 13.73
C ILE A 281 -1.66 13.89 13.78
N GLU A 282 -1.86 15.03 14.45
CA GLU A 282 -0.86 16.09 14.57
C GLU A 282 0.44 15.61 15.21
N HIS A 283 0.35 14.86 16.31
CA HIS A 283 1.51 14.23 16.94
C HIS A 283 2.22 13.22 16.02
N ARG A 284 1.49 12.58 15.09
CA ARG A 284 2.03 11.58 14.17
C ARG A 284 2.70 12.22 12.94
N ILE A 285 2.14 13.30 12.41
CA ILE A 285 2.72 14.06 11.29
C ILE A 285 3.95 14.85 11.75
N ASN A 286 3.96 15.39 12.97
CA ASN A 286 5.18 15.95 13.57
C ASN A 286 6.28 14.89 13.79
N GLY A 287 5.94 13.59 13.72
CA GLY A 287 6.87 12.47 13.71
C GLY A 287 7.83 12.46 12.52
N MET A 288 7.61 13.25 11.46
CA MET A 288 8.57 13.37 10.36
C MET A 288 9.94 13.91 10.73
N LEU A 289 10.06 14.65 11.83
CA LEU A 289 11.37 15.04 12.37
C LEU A 289 12.21 13.80 12.75
N LYS A 290 11.59 12.63 12.88
CA LYS A 290 12.29 11.35 13.05
C LYS A 290 12.93 10.83 11.76
N ILE A 291 12.56 11.30 10.56
CA ILE A 291 13.17 10.82 9.30
C ILE A 291 14.69 10.94 9.38
N SER A 292 15.21 12.10 9.78
CA SER A 292 16.66 12.31 9.90
C SER A 292 17.29 11.42 10.97
N GLN A 293 16.60 11.16 12.10
CA GLN A 293 17.09 10.26 13.14
C GLN A 293 17.15 8.81 12.65
N LEU A 294 16.09 8.34 11.99
CA LEU A 294 16.01 7.00 11.42
C LEU A 294 17.02 6.81 10.29
N GLN A 295 17.26 7.83 9.46
CA GLN A 295 18.31 7.83 8.43
C GLN A 295 19.70 7.63 9.04
N ASN A 296 20.02 8.35 10.12
CA ASN A 296 21.31 8.20 10.79
C ASN A 296 21.50 6.79 11.35
N SER A 297 20.49 6.22 12.02
CA SER A 297 20.54 4.83 12.48
C SER A 297 20.70 3.85 11.32
N MET A 298 20.04 4.10 10.19
CA MET A 298 20.19 3.27 8.99
C MET A 298 21.57 3.35 8.36
N LEU A 299 22.18 4.53 8.33
CA LEU A 299 23.54 4.71 7.84
C LEU A 299 24.55 3.89 8.64
N GLU A 300 24.36 3.74 9.96
CA GLU A 300 25.21 2.89 10.80
C GLU A 300 25.11 1.41 10.37
N TYR A 301 23.90 0.89 10.16
CA TYR A 301 23.70 -0.49 9.70
C TYR A 301 24.24 -0.72 8.29
N ILE A 302 23.97 0.19 7.36
CA ILE A 302 24.47 0.09 5.97
C ILE A 302 26.00 0.20 5.95
N SER A 303 26.59 1.04 6.79
CA SER A 303 28.05 1.16 6.89
C SER A 303 28.72 -0.10 7.43
N SER A 304 28.01 -0.91 8.22
CA SER A 304 28.54 -2.20 8.67
C SER A 304 28.81 -3.19 7.52
N LEU A 305 28.17 -2.99 6.35
CA LEU A 305 28.39 -3.81 5.16
C LEU A 305 29.83 -3.76 4.63
N LYS A 306 30.59 -2.69 4.91
CA LYS A 306 32.03 -2.61 4.57
C LYS A 306 32.81 -3.82 5.07
N ASN A 307 32.40 -4.35 6.22
CA ASN A 307 33.09 -5.45 6.90
C ASN A 307 32.61 -6.83 6.42
N SER A 308 31.49 -6.90 5.69
CA SER A 308 30.88 -8.16 5.22
C SER A 308 31.03 -8.30 3.71
N LYS A 309 32.22 -8.77 3.27
CA LYS A 309 32.53 -8.91 1.84
C LYS A 309 31.72 -9.99 1.13
N THR A 310 31.20 -10.98 1.85
CA THR A 310 30.49 -12.15 1.29
C THR A 310 29.33 -12.55 2.17
N LEU A 311 28.20 -12.90 1.57
CA LEU A 311 27.05 -13.42 2.31
C LEU A 311 27.36 -14.84 2.81
N SER A 312 27.13 -15.12 4.09
CA SER A 312 27.30 -16.48 4.63
C SER A 312 26.21 -17.42 4.09
N ALA A 313 26.52 -18.72 4.04
CA ALA A 313 25.55 -19.74 3.61
C ALA A 313 24.29 -19.74 4.50
N ASP A 314 24.44 -19.49 5.80
CA ASP A 314 23.33 -19.45 6.75
C ASP A 314 22.39 -18.26 6.50
N VAL A 315 22.94 -17.06 6.27
CA VAL A 315 22.13 -15.87 5.96
C VAL A 315 21.46 -16.03 4.59
N LEU A 316 22.17 -16.60 3.61
CA LEU A 316 21.59 -16.93 2.31
C LEU A 316 20.42 -17.92 2.45
N TYR A 317 20.61 -19.00 3.22
CA TYR A 317 19.54 -19.96 3.47
C TYR A 317 18.33 -19.30 4.16
N LYS A 318 18.58 -18.48 5.19
CA LYS A 318 17.53 -17.75 5.91
C LYS A 318 16.74 -16.81 4.99
N LEU A 319 17.41 -16.10 4.07
CA LEU A 319 16.74 -15.27 3.07
C LEU A 319 15.77 -16.09 2.22
N ILE A 320 16.24 -17.21 1.68
CA ILE A 320 15.44 -18.06 0.79
C ILE A 320 14.30 -18.73 1.56
N GLU A 321 14.53 -19.17 2.79
CA GLU A 321 13.51 -19.75 3.65
C GLU A 321 12.40 -18.74 3.97
N ASN A 322 12.75 -17.50 4.34
CA ASN A 322 11.78 -16.44 4.63
C ASN A 322 10.86 -16.13 3.44
N ILE A 323 11.37 -16.25 2.21
CA ILE A 323 10.57 -16.06 0.99
C ILE A 323 9.73 -17.30 0.69
N THR A 324 10.35 -18.48 0.66
CA THR A 324 9.71 -19.71 0.15
C THR A 324 8.68 -20.31 1.10
N THR A 325 8.77 -20.02 2.40
CA THR A 325 7.80 -20.48 3.41
C THR A 325 6.62 -19.53 3.59
N SER A 326 6.76 -18.25 3.23
CA SER A 326 5.71 -17.24 3.43
C SER A 326 4.63 -17.29 2.34
N ARG A 327 3.66 -18.18 2.53
CA ARG A 327 2.55 -18.40 1.57
C ARG A 327 1.61 -17.21 1.40
N ASN A 328 1.60 -16.29 2.36
CA ASN A 328 0.70 -15.14 2.37
C ASN A 328 1.33 -13.90 1.71
N ASN A 329 2.66 -13.83 1.66
CA ASN A 329 3.39 -12.66 1.16
C ASN A 329 4.00 -12.88 -0.23
N PHE A 330 4.16 -14.13 -0.66
CA PHE A 330 4.70 -14.46 -1.98
C PHE A 330 3.86 -15.56 -2.62
N ASP A 331 3.52 -15.34 -3.88
CA ASP A 331 2.77 -16.28 -4.68
C ASP A 331 3.57 -17.57 -4.93
N THR A 332 2.92 -18.57 -5.53
CA THR A 332 3.58 -19.85 -5.79
C THR A 332 4.64 -19.76 -6.89
N ILE A 333 4.47 -18.86 -7.87
CA ILE A 333 5.38 -18.71 -9.00
C ILE A 333 6.68 -18.06 -8.53
N THR A 334 6.62 -16.93 -7.83
CA THR A 334 7.74 -16.24 -7.21
C THR A 334 8.52 -17.20 -6.31
N ARG A 335 7.85 -17.94 -5.44
CA ARG A 335 8.52 -18.89 -4.54
C ARG A 335 9.24 -20.01 -5.30
N ASN A 336 8.68 -20.50 -6.39
CA ASN A 336 9.36 -21.50 -7.22
C ASN A 336 10.56 -20.90 -7.97
N ASN A 337 10.40 -19.70 -8.54
CA ASN A 337 11.50 -19.02 -9.23
C ASN A 337 12.67 -18.71 -8.30
N ILE A 338 12.40 -18.35 -7.04
CA ILE A 338 13.43 -18.11 -6.03
C ILE A 338 14.15 -19.40 -5.62
N LYS A 339 13.45 -20.53 -5.49
CA LYS A 339 14.09 -21.84 -5.27
C LYS A 339 15.02 -22.20 -6.43
N ASP A 340 14.53 -22.04 -7.66
CA ASP A 340 15.31 -22.28 -8.86
C ASP A 340 16.56 -21.38 -8.92
N LEU A 341 16.44 -20.10 -8.57
CA LEU A 341 17.57 -19.17 -8.49
C LEU A 341 18.60 -19.63 -7.46
N TYR A 342 18.14 -20.05 -6.28
CA TYR A 342 19.02 -20.53 -5.20
C TYR A 342 19.84 -21.74 -5.64
N ASP A 343 19.17 -22.77 -6.17
CA ASP A 343 19.79 -24.04 -6.56
C ASP A 343 20.76 -23.87 -7.74
N LYS A 344 20.42 -23.02 -8.72
CA LYS A 344 21.18 -22.88 -9.98
C LYS A 344 22.27 -21.81 -9.92
N HIS A 345 22.09 -20.76 -9.11
CA HIS A 345 22.90 -19.54 -9.24
C HIS A 345 23.44 -18.95 -7.94
N LEU A 346 22.99 -19.38 -6.75
CA LEU A 346 23.42 -18.78 -5.48
C LEU A 346 24.28 -19.72 -4.62
N ILE A 347 23.88 -20.99 -4.44
CA ILE A 347 24.49 -21.88 -3.43
C ILE A 347 25.99 -22.19 -3.65
N ASN A 348 26.47 -22.16 -4.89
CA ASN A 348 27.84 -22.51 -5.26
C ASN A 348 28.72 -21.31 -5.62
N ASN A 349 28.22 -20.08 -5.48
CA ASN A 349 28.93 -18.87 -5.89
C ASN A 349 29.31 -18.02 -4.68
N THR A 350 30.55 -17.52 -4.68
CA THR A 350 30.96 -16.50 -3.72
C THR A 350 30.42 -15.15 -4.18
N LEU A 351 29.23 -14.80 -3.70
CA LEU A 351 28.55 -13.54 -4.03
C LEU A 351 28.57 -12.58 -2.84
N THR A 352 28.65 -11.30 -3.16
CA THR A 352 28.45 -10.22 -2.20
C THR A 352 26.96 -10.12 -1.82
N ILE A 353 26.67 -9.45 -0.69
CA ILE A 353 25.29 -9.18 -0.26
C ILE A 353 24.51 -8.44 -1.36
N LEU A 354 25.14 -7.42 -1.94
CA LEU A 354 24.57 -6.61 -3.03
C LEU A 354 24.20 -7.48 -4.23
N GLU A 355 25.06 -8.40 -4.65
CA GLU A 355 24.79 -9.28 -5.80
C GLU A 355 23.66 -10.28 -5.54
N VAL A 356 23.61 -10.87 -4.34
CA VAL A 356 22.54 -11.79 -3.97
C VAL A 356 21.20 -11.06 -3.92
N PHE A 357 21.14 -9.93 -3.21
CA PHE A 357 19.91 -9.16 -3.05
C PHE A 357 19.43 -8.62 -4.39
N ASN A 358 20.33 -8.08 -5.20
CA ASN A 358 20.01 -7.65 -6.56
C ASN A 358 19.37 -8.78 -7.39
N LYS A 359 20.00 -9.96 -7.44
CA LYS A 359 19.48 -11.12 -8.19
C LYS A 359 18.11 -11.60 -7.70
N VAL A 360 17.89 -11.64 -6.39
CA VAL A 360 16.61 -12.06 -5.81
C VAL A 360 15.52 -11.03 -6.12
N GLN A 361 15.82 -9.72 -6.00
CA GLN A 361 14.87 -8.65 -6.32
C GLN A 361 14.40 -8.69 -7.78
N TYR A 362 15.29 -9.03 -8.73
CA TYR A 362 14.93 -9.12 -10.16
C TYR A 362 13.89 -10.20 -10.48
N VAL A 363 13.71 -11.20 -9.62
CA VAL A 363 12.71 -12.27 -9.83
C VAL A 363 11.30 -11.80 -9.45
N ILE A 364 11.20 -10.78 -8.60
CA ILE A 364 9.93 -10.31 -8.04
C ILE A 364 9.40 -9.15 -8.89
N THR A 365 8.17 -9.28 -9.39
CA THR A 365 7.54 -8.27 -10.25
C THR A 365 6.32 -7.60 -9.62
N ASP A 366 5.72 -8.24 -8.61
CA ASP A 366 4.62 -7.68 -7.85
C ASP A 366 5.11 -6.66 -6.81
N VAL A 367 4.35 -5.58 -6.65
CA VAL A 367 4.76 -4.45 -5.80
C VAL A 367 4.62 -4.78 -4.31
N ASP A 368 3.58 -5.51 -3.92
CA ASP A 368 3.39 -5.91 -2.53
C ASP A 368 4.42 -6.98 -2.13
N GLU A 369 4.70 -7.95 -3.00
CA GLU A 369 5.79 -8.91 -2.80
C GLU A 369 7.15 -8.21 -2.68
N LYS A 370 7.40 -7.18 -3.50
CA LYS A 370 8.62 -6.37 -3.43
C LYS A 370 8.75 -5.65 -2.09
N ILE A 371 7.67 -5.03 -1.59
CA ILE A 371 7.68 -4.39 -0.26
C ILE A 371 8.00 -5.42 0.84
N CYS A 372 7.42 -6.62 0.76
CA CYS A 372 7.74 -7.70 1.68
C CYS A 372 9.22 -8.12 1.61
N LEU A 373 9.78 -8.24 0.42
CA LEU A 373 11.20 -8.55 0.22
C LEU A 373 12.11 -7.47 0.79
N GLU A 374 11.82 -6.19 0.53
CA GLU A 374 12.63 -5.07 1.02
C GLU A 374 12.63 -5.01 2.58
N ARG A 375 11.55 -5.44 3.24
CA ARG A 375 11.51 -5.61 4.70
C ARG A 375 12.39 -6.78 5.16
N ILE A 376 12.34 -7.92 4.46
CA ILE A 376 13.21 -9.08 4.75
C ILE A 376 14.68 -8.69 4.62
N TYR A 377 15.05 -7.95 3.57
CA TYR A 377 16.43 -7.46 3.41
C TYR A 377 16.88 -6.59 4.56
N HIS A 378 16.02 -5.68 5.02
CA HIS A 378 16.34 -4.86 6.17
C HIS A 378 16.56 -5.69 7.43
N GLU A 379 15.68 -6.65 7.74
CA GLU A 379 15.83 -7.52 8.91
C GLU A 379 17.14 -8.33 8.86
N LEU A 380 17.49 -8.89 7.70
CA LEU A 380 18.73 -9.63 7.53
C LEU A 380 19.96 -8.73 7.69
N LEU A 381 19.92 -7.49 7.20
CA LEU A 381 21.01 -6.53 7.38
C LEU A 381 21.21 -6.16 8.84
N MET A 382 20.12 -6.05 9.61
CA MET A 382 20.17 -5.84 11.05
C MET A 382 20.83 -7.01 11.77
N ASP A 383 20.52 -8.25 11.38
CA ASP A 383 21.13 -9.45 11.96
C ASP A 383 22.63 -9.51 11.65
N ILE A 384 23.02 -9.28 10.39
CA ILE A 384 24.42 -9.20 9.95
C ILE A 384 25.18 -8.14 10.77
N ALA A 385 24.61 -6.94 10.90
CA ALA A 385 25.26 -5.84 11.63
C ALA A 385 25.45 -6.14 13.12
N LYS A 386 24.58 -6.97 13.71
CA LYS A 386 24.69 -7.42 15.11
C LYS A 386 25.62 -8.63 15.29
N GLY A 387 26.13 -9.21 14.20
CA GLY A 387 26.97 -10.40 14.22
C GLY A 387 26.21 -11.67 14.62
N ILE A 388 24.91 -11.73 14.29
CA ILE A 388 24.01 -12.88 14.55
C ILE A 388 23.90 -13.76 13.31
#